data_AF-A0A4R9F0B0-F1
#
_entry.id   AF-A0A4R9F0B0-F1
#
_cell.length_a   1.000
_cell.length_b   1.000
_cell.length_c   1.000
_cell.angle_alpha   90.00
_cell.angle_beta   90.00
_cell.angle_gamma   90.00
#
_symmetry.space_group_name_H-M   'P 1'
#
loop_
_entity.id
_entity.type
_entity.pdbx_description
1 polymer ?
#
loop_
_entity_poly.entity_id
_entity_poly.type
_entity_poly.pdbx_seq_one_letter_code
_entity_poly.pdbx_strand_id
1 'polypeptide(L)'
;MDTTAPSPTTQQIWYLATLGHDALLQALAPLRLPTSVTYDPLSLAARVVAADPNRHSDFHRTGQAVLRPLFEATTFSVIVTDDFGPMEVTGVVPVIGEHTVDNLTGQYAELLLFDTSGPSAAFRLSKMPGDKTWIIDTDFQPSGHPRTQQPFGSSRLGRKRTVRPPLISALNRLAAQADGHAT
;
A
#
# COMPACT_ATOMS: atom_id res chain seq x y z
N MET A 1 3.61 22.84 -12.81
CA MET A 1 3.14 21.46 -12.99
C MET A 1 2.63 21.04 -11.63
N ASP A 2 1.31 21.04 -11.45
CA ASP A 2 0.71 20.58 -10.20
C ASP A 2 0.94 19.08 -10.10
N THR A 3 1.83 18.66 -9.21
CA THR A 3 1.97 17.26 -8.83
C THR A 3 0.65 16.85 -8.19
N THR A 4 -0.21 16.14 -8.94
CA THR A 4 -1.50 15.66 -8.46
C THR A 4 -1.28 14.52 -7.47
N ALA A 5 -0.90 14.87 -6.24
CA ALA A 5 -0.89 13.94 -5.13
C ALA A 5 -2.30 13.30 -5.01
N PRO A 6 -2.38 11.98 -4.81
CA PRO A 6 -3.67 11.29 -4.73
C PRO A 6 -4.47 11.86 -3.57
N SER A 7 -5.78 12.07 -3.78
CA SER A 7 -6.64 12.63 -2.72
C SER A 7 -6.63 11.73 -1.48
N PRO A 8 -6.76 12.28 -0.25
CA PRO A 8 -6.81 11.47 0.97
C PRO A 8 -7.88 10.37 0.91
N THR A 9 -9.06 10.68 0.36
CA THR A 9 -10.14 9.72 0.16
C THR A 9 -9.71 8.57 -0.76
N THR A 10 -9.04 8.88 -1.87
CA THR A 10 -8.52 7.88 -2.80
C THR A 10 -7.50 6.97 -2.12
N GLN A 11 -6.60 7.54 -1.31
CA GLN A 11 -5.62 6.77 -0.56
C GLN A 11 -6.28 5.83 0.46
N GLN A 12 -7.27 6.32 1.21
CA GLN A 12 -8.00 5.53 2.23
C GLN A 12 -8.76 4.36 1.60
N ILE A 13 -9.51 4.61 0.53
CA ILE A 13 -10.24 3.56 -0.18
C ILE A 13 -9.27 2.52 -0.71
N TRP A 14 -8.18 2.96 -1.34
CA TRP A 14 -7.20 2.05 -1.93
C TRP A 14 -6.49 1.21 -0.88
N TYR A 15 -6.08 1.80 0.25
CA TYR A 15 -5.47 1.09 1.36
C TYR A 15 -6.39 0.00 1.90
N LEU A 16 -7.64 0.35 2.22
CA LEU A 16 -8.64 -0.59 2.78
C LEU A 16 -9.04 -1.69 1.80
N ALA A 17 -9.02 -1.41 0.49
CA ALA A 17 -9.32 -2.41 -0.54
C ALA A 17 -8.12 -3.32 -0.85
N THR A 18 -6.92 -3.01 -0.37
CA THR A 18 -5.69 -3.75 -0.64
C THR A 18 -5.00 -4.18 0.66
N LEU A 19 -3.99 -3.43 1.11
CA LEU A 19 -3.12 -3.77 2.24
C LEU A 19 -3.88 -3.90 3.56
N GLY A 20 -4.91 -3.08 3.76
CA GLY A 20 -5.78 -3.11 4.93
C GLY A 20 -6.98 -4.04 4.83
N HIS A 21 -7.19 -4.76 3.72
CA HIS A 21 -8.43 -5.50 3.48
C HIS A 21 -8.68 -6.61 4.49
N ASP A 22 -7.69 -7.47 4.74
CA ASP A 22 -7.82 -8.57 5.70
C ASP A 22 -8.06 -8.06 7.12
N ALA A 23 -7.31 -7.01 7.52
CA ALA A 23 -7.50 -6.34 8.80
C ALA A 23 -8.90 -5.72 8.91
N LEU A 24 -9.41 -5.14 7.83
CA LEU A 24 -10.76 -4.60 7.77
C LEU A 24 -11.82 -5.69 7.90
N LEU A 25 -11.70 -6.81 7.18
CA LEU A 25 -12.63 -7.94 7.31
C LEU A 25 -12.62 -8.50 8.73
N GLN A 26 -11.44 -8.70 9.32
CA GLN A 26 -11.31 -9.18 10.68
C GLN A 26 -11.93 -8.21 11.70
N ALA A 27 -11.69 -6.91 11.53
CA ALA A 27 -12.20 -5.89 12.43
C ALA A 27 -13.72 -5.70 12.30
N LEU A 28 -14.29 -5.90 11.10
CA LEU A 28 -15.73 -5.82 10.84
C LEU A 28 -16.48 -7.13 11.15
N ALA A 29 -15.80 -8.26 11.30
CA ALA A 29 -16.42 -9.56 11.56
C ALA A 29 -17.43 -9.56 12.73
N PRO A 30 -17.21 -8.87 13.86
CA PRO A 30 -18.18 -8.79 14.96
C PRO A 30 -19.53 -8.17 14.57
N LEU A 31 -19.56 -7.34 13.52
CA LEU A 31 -20.76 -6.67 13.04
C LEU A 31 -21.67 -7.57 12.19
N ARG A 32 -21.25 -8.81 11.90
CA ARG A 32 -22.02 -9.84 11.17
C ARG A 32 -22.68 -9.32 9.88
N LEU A 33 -21.90 -8.55 9.12
CA LEU A 33 -22.37 -7.96 7.88
C LEU A 33 -22.69 -9.04 6.83
N PRO A 34 -23.69 -8.83 5.96
CA PRO A 34 -23.97 -9.75 4.86
C PRO A 34 -22.76 -9.87 3.92
N THR A 35 -22.51 -11.07 3.37
CA THR A 35 -21.42 -11.30 2.41
C THR A 35 -21.52 -10.39 1.18
N SER A 36 -22.74 -10.01 0.77
CA SER A 36 -22.96 -9.04 -0.31
C SER A 36 -22.36 -7.66 -0.03
N VAL A 37 -22.09 -7.33 1.24
CA VAL A 37 -21.42 -6.09 1.65
C VAL A 37 -19.90 -6.25 1.66
N THR A 38 -19.39 -7.44 1.96
CA THR A 38 -17.95 -7.69 2.16
C THR A 38 -17.26 -8.35 0.97
N TYR A 39 -18.01 -8.78 -0.05
CA TYR A 39 -17.50 -9.53 -1.20
C TYR A 39 -16.59 -8.70 -2.11
N ASP A 40 -16.94 -7.46 -2.38
CA ASP A 40 -16.13 -6.57 -3.20
C ASP A 40 -15.28 -5.63 -2.31
N PRO A 41 -13.94 -5.78 -2.32
CA PRO A 41 -13.05 -4.97 -1.50
C PRO A 41 -13.20 -3.46 -1.74
N LEU A 42 -13.40 -3.03 -2.99
CA LEU A 42 -13.53 -1.62 -3.34
C LEU A 42 -14.85 -1.03 -2.83
N SER A 43 -15.97 -1.70 -3.06
CA SER A 43 -17.27 -1.28 -2.54
C SER A 43 -17.28 -1.25 -1.01
N LEU A 44 -16.67 -2.25 -0.35
CA LEU A 44 -16.55 -2.28 1.10
C LEU A 44 -15.73 -1.08 1.60
N ALA A 45 -14.55 -0.85 1.03
CA ALA A 45 -13.68 0.27 1.39
C ALA A 45 -14.37 1.62 1.19
N ALA A 46 -15.00 1.84 0.03
CA ALA A 46 -15.75 3.06 -0.27
C ALA A 46 -16.88 3.28 0.73
N ARG A 47 -17.61 2.23 1.10
CA ARG A 47 -18.68 2.30 2.10
C ARG A 47 -18.15 2.66 3.49
N VAL A 48 -17.01 2.10 3.87
CA VAL A 48 -16.35 2.40 5.16
C VAL A 48 -15.92 3.87 5.21
N VAL A 49 -15.28 4.37 4.15
CA VAL A 49 -14.83 5.76 4.07
C VAL A 49 -16.02 6.74 4.03
N ALA A 50 -17.12 6.37 3.37
CA ALA A 50 -18.34 7.18 3.29
C ALA A 50 -19.26 7.05 4.52
N ALA A 51 -18.95 6.20 5.50
CA ALA A 51 -19.83 5.93 6.63
C ALA A 51 -19.98 7.16 7.52
N ASP A 52 -21.22 7.62 7.70
CA ASP A 52 -21.56 8.72 8.61
C ASP A 52 -21.22 8.33 10.06
N PRO A 53 -20.32 9.06 10.75
CA PRO A 53 -19.91 8.75 12.11
C PRO A 53 -21.07 8.78 13.12
N ASN A 54 -22.15 9.50 12.83
CA ASN A 54 -23.31 9.60 13.72
C ASN A 54 -24.29 8.44 13.55
N ARG A 55 -24.45 7.93 12.32
CA ARG A 55 -25.41 6.86 11.99
C ARG A 55 -24.80 5.47 12.04
N HIS A 56 -23.50 5.37 11.79
CA HIS A 56 -22.77 4.11 11.67
C HIS A 56 -21.47 4.17 12.49
N SER A 57 -21.58 4.58 13.75
CA SER A 57 -20.43 4.88 14.61
C SER A 57 -19.44 3.72 14.76
N ASP A 58 -19.91 2.49 14.94
CA ASP A 58 -19.02 1.33 15.09
C ASP A 58 -18.37 0.93 13.76
N PHE A 59 -19.11 1.03 12.65
CA PHE A 59 -18.58 0.75 11.31
C PHE A 59 -17.52 1.80 10.90
N HIS A 60 -17.79 3.08 11.15
CA HIS A 60 -16.87 4.18 10.94
C HIS A 60 -15.63 4.06 11.84
N ARG A 61 -15.80 3.83 13.16
CA ARG A 61 -14.69 3.68 14.11
C ARG A 61 -13.78 2.51 13.73
N THR A 62 -14.35 1.39 13.31
CA THR A 62 -13.59 0.22 12.86
C THR A 62 -12.75 0.55 11.63
N GLY A 63 -13.34 1.24 10.64
CA GLY A 63 -12.61 1.73 9.48
C GLY A 63 -11.46 2.66 9.84
N GLN A 64 -11.70 3.63 10.73
CA GLN A 64 -10.69 4.57 11.19
C GLN A 64 -9.52 3.87 11.90
N ALA A 65 -9.80 2.83 12.70
CA ALA A 65 -8.77 2.06 13.38
C ALA A 65 -7.84 1.34 12.38
N VAL A 66 -8.40 0.76 11.32
CA VAL A 66 -7.62 0.10 10.26
C VAL A 66 -6.85 1.11 9.42
N LEU A 67 -7.39 2.31 9.20
CA LEU A 67 -6.73 3.40 8.47
C LEU A 67 -5.58 4.06 9.23
N ARG A 68 -5.39 3.79 10.52
CA ARG A 68 -4.39 4.47 11.35
C ARG A 68 -2.98 4.52 10.73
N PRO A 69 -2.42 3.43 10.16
CA PRO A 69 -1.09 3.48 9.52
C PRO A 69 -1.02 4.49 8.37
N LEU A 70 -2.13 4.70 7.66
CA LEU A 70 -2.18 5.63 6.53
C LEU A 70 -2.08 7.10 6.97
N PHE A 71 -2.50 7.45 8.19
CA PHE A 71 -2.44 8.83 8.68
C PHE A 71 -1.02 9.29 9.01
N GLU A 72 -0.12 8.36 9.25
CA GLU A 72 1.31 8.61 9.49
C GLU A 72 2.15 8.27 8.24
N ALA A 73 1.48 8.02 7.10
CA ALA A 73 2.15 7.61 5.89
C ALA A 73 3.09 8.69 5.35
N THR A 74 4.27 8.27 4.90
CA THR A 74 5.18 9.16 4.19
C THR A 74 4.95 9.04 2.68
N THR A 75 5.01 10.16 1.97
CA THR A 75 4.82 10.20 0.52
C THR A 75 6.09 10.59 -0.21
N PHE A 76 6.25 10.09 -1.43
CA PHE A 76 7.35 10.47 -2.31
C PHE A 76 6.92 10.39 -3.78
N SER A 77 7.58 11.13 -4.65
CA SER A 77 7.38 11.05 -6.11
C SER A 77 8.66 10.56 -6.80
N VAL A 78 8.52 9.69 -7.79
CA VAL A 78 9.62 9.22 -8.64
C VAL A 78 9.17 9.12 -10.09
N ILE A 79 10.12 9.21 -11.00
CA ILE A 79 9.91 8.88 -12.41
C ILE A 79 10.30 7.41 -12.60
N VAL A 80 9.37 6.63 -13.15
CA VAL A 80 9.57 5.24 -13.54
C VAL A 80 9.49 5.16 -15.05
N THR A 81 10.52 4.63 -15.70
CA THR A 81 10.48 4.36 -17.15
C THR A 81 9.87 2.99 -17.39
N ASP A 82 8.86 2.91 -18.25
CA ASP A 82 8.30 1.69 -18.83
C ASP A 82 8.39 1.71 -20.36
N ASP A 83 7.74 0.75 -21.01
CA ASP A 83 7.74 0.61 -22.48
C ASP A 83 7.06 1.78 -23.21
N PHE A 84 6.22 2.56 -22.51
CA PHE A 84 5.50 3.73 -23.03
C PHE A 84 6.23 5.04 -22.74
N GLY A 85 7.25 5.01 -21.87
CA GLY A 85 8.12 6.13 -21.58
C GLY A 85 8.27 6.41 -20.08
N PRO A 86 8.83 7.58 -19.73
CA PRO A 86 8.90 8.01 -18.35
C PRO A 86 7.50 8.37 -17.83
N MET A 87 7.11 7.78 -16.70
CA MET A 87 5.87 8.05 -15.99
C MET A 87 6.16 8.52 -14.56
N GLU A 88 5.55 9.61 -14.13
CA GLU A 88 5.59 10.03 -12.73
C GLU A 88 4.66 9.15 -11.90
N VAL A 89 5.18 8.68 -10.77
CA VAL A 89 4.46 7.83 -9.81
C VAL A 89 4.63 8.41 -8.41
N THR A 90 3.53 8.54 -7.70
CA THR A 90 3.50 8.88 -6.28
C THR A 90 3.43 7.59 -5.46
N GLY A 91 4.39 7.38 -4.59
CA GLY A 91 4.39 6.34 -3.58
C GLY A 91 3.87 6.86 -2.24
N VAL A 92 2.98 6.12 -1.60
CA VAL A 92 2.53 6.35 -0.23
C VAL A 92 2.96 5.15 0.60
N VAL A 93 3.66 5.38 1.70
CA VAL A 93 4.27 4.34 2.55
C VAL A 93 3.65 4.44 3.95
N PRO A 94 2.58 3.67 4.23
CA PRO A 94 1.90 3.67 5.54
C PRO A 94 2.72 3.00 6.65
N VAL A 95 3.53 2.01 6.27
CA VAL A 95 4.36 1.24 7.20
C VAL A 95 5.74 1.11 6.61
N ILE A 96 6.76 1.44 7.40
CA ILE A 96 8.15 1.12 7.09
C ILE A 96 8.93 0.98 8.39
N GLY A 97 9.71 -0.09 8.52
CA GLY A 97 10.53 -0.31 9.71
C GLY A 97 11.08 -1.73 9.80
N GLU A 98 11.74 -2.03 10.90
CA GLU A 98 12.23 -3.37 11.20
C GLU A 98 11.10 -4.29 11.64
N HIS A 99 11.16 -5.53 11.18
CA HIS A 99 10.25 -6.60 11.55
C HIS A 99 11.06 -7.88 11.80
N THR A 100 10.80 -8.53 12.93
CA THR A 100 11.49 -9.77 13.30
C THR A 100 10.54 -10.96 13.20
N VAL A 101 10.94 -11.98 12.45
CA VAL A 101 10.24 -13.28 12.35
C VAL A 101 11.26 -14.37 12.61
N ASP A 102 10.97 -15.29 13.54
CA ASP A 102 11.82 -16.45 13.84
C ASP A 102 13.31 -16.12 14.06
N ASN A 103 13.59 -15.05 14.83
CA ASN A 103 14.93 -14.49 15.11
C ASN A 103 15.68 -13.89 13.91
N LEU A 104 15.02 -13.66 12.78
CA LEU A 104 15.55 -12.90 11.66
C LEU A 104 14.90 -11.51 11.63
N THR A 105 15.69 -10.48 11.88
CA THR A 105 15.28 -9.08 11.74
C THR A 105 15.54 -8.61 10.32
N GLY A 106 14.52 -8.15 9.61
CA GLY A 106 14.63 -7.53 8.29
C GLY A 106 13.79 -6.26 8.22
N GLN A 107 13.89 -5.53 7.12
CA GLN A 107 13.02 -4.38 6.89
C GLN A 107 11.72 -4.83 6.22
N TYR A 108 10.61 -4.23 6.64
CA TYR A 108 9.29 -4.43 6.09
C TYR A 108 8.72 -3.07 5.66
N ALA A 109 7.97 -3.07 4.55
CA ALA A 109 7.23 -1.89 4.12
C ALA A 109 5.90 -2.24 3.46
N GLU A 110 4.93 -1.36 3.66
CA GLU A 110 3.69 -1.29 2.89
C GLU A 110 3.80 -0.13 1.90
N LEU A 111 3.49 -0.37 0.62
CA LEU A 111 3.62 0.64 -0.42
C LEU A 111 2.36 0.68 -1.29
N LEU A 112 1.70 1.83 -1.34
CA LEU A 112 0.67 2.14 -2.33
C LEU A 112 1.29 2.98 -3.44
N LEU A 113 0.95 2.70 -4.69
CA LEU A 113 1.39 3.47 -5.85
C LEU A 113 0.21 4.12 -6.55
N PHE A 114 0.42 5.36 -6.99
CA PHE A 114 -0.53 6.15 -7.74
C PHE A 114 0.18 6.77 -8.95
N ASP A 115 -0.42 6.68 -10.12
CA ASP A 115 0.03 7.37 -11.32
C ASP A 115 -0.99 8.45 -11.73
N THR A 116 -0.80 9.07 -12.90
CA THR A 116 -1.70 10.11 -13.40
C THR A 116 -3.13 9.63 -13.69
N SER A 117 -3.36 8.32 -13.78
CA SER A 117 -4.68 7.70 -13.95
C SER A 117 -5.36 7.31 -12.65
N GLY A 118 -4.64 7.34 -11.51
CA GLY A 118 -5.16 7.01 -10.20
C GLY A 118 -4.35 5.92 -9.50
N PRO A 119 -4.97 5.13 -8.59
CA PRO A 119 -4.30 4.02 -7.92
C PRO A 119 -3.81 2.98 -8.93
N SER A 120 -2.55 2.58 -8.83
CA SER A 120 -1.92 1.69 -9.81
C SER A 120 -1.50 0.35 -9.21
N ALA A 121 -1.00 0.32 -7.97
CA ALA A 121 -0.64 -0.92 -7.29
C ALA A 121 -0.55 -0.77 -5.77
N ALA A 122 -0.45 -1.90 -5.07
CA ALA A 122 -0.15 -1.96 -3.65
C ALA A 122 0.72 -3.19 -3.34
N PHE A 123 1.77 -3.01 -2.52
CA PHE A 123 2.74 -4.06 -2.21
C PHE A 123 2.99 -4.19 -0.70
N ARG A 124 3.20 -5.44 -0.29
CA ARG A 124 4.00 -5.76 0.90
C ARG A 124 5.40 -6.11 0.46
N LEU A 125 6.37 -5.47 1.11
CA LEU A 125 7.77 -5.53 0.75
C LEU A 125 8.59 -6.00 1.94
N SER A 126 9.58 -6.85 1.67
CA SER A 126 10.60 -7.23 2.64
C SER A 126 12.00 -7.02 2.10
N LYS A 127 12.96 -6.81 2.99
CA LYS A 127 14.37 -6.74 2.67
C LYS A 127 15.17 -7.35 3.83
N MET A 128 15.80 -8.50 3.57
CA MET A 128 16.58 -9.20 4.58
C MET A 128 17.93 -8.52 4.82
N PRO A 129 18.59 -8.78 5.96
CA PRO A 129 19.97 -8.35 6.17
C PRO A 129 20.88 -8.82 5.04
N GLY A 130 21.64 -7.89 4.46
CA GLY A 130 22.55 -8.16 3.35
C GLY A 130 21.90 -8.14 1.96
N ASP A 131 20.56 -8.09 1.86
CA ASP A 131 19.89 -7.91 0.56
C ASP A 131 20.11 -6.50 0.01
N LYS A 132 20.47 -6.44 -1.27
CA LYS A 132 20.67 -5.16 -1.97
C LYS A 132 19.37 -4.48 -2.39
N THR A 133 18.23 -5.18 -2.33
CA THR A 133 16.96 -4.74 -2.90
C THR A 133 15.78 -5.19 -2.05
N TRP A 134 14.68 -4.47 -2.18
CA TRP A 134 13.37 -4.88 -1.66
C TRP A 134 12.75 -5.95 -2.55
N ILE A 135 12.13 -6.93 -1.90
CA ILE A 135 11.42 -8.06 -2.48
C ILE A 135 9.93 -7.81 -2.32
N ILE A 136 9.15 -8.06 -3.37
CA ILE A 136 7.69 -8.01 -3.32
C ILE A 136 7.19 -9.35 -2.79
N ASP A 137 6.68 -9.35 -1.55
CA ASP A 137 6.11 -10.53 -0.92
C ASP A 137 4.70 -10.79 -1.42
N THR A 138 3.93 -9.73 -1.64
CA THR A 138 2.56 -9.80 -2.17
C THR A 138 2.25 -8.56 -2.99
N ASP A 139 1.56 -8.78 -4.11
CA ASP A 139 1.04 -7.77 -5.03
C ASP A 139 -0.48 -7.79 -4.92
N PHE A 140 -1.10 -6.67 -4.55
CA PHE A 140 -2.54 -6.55 -4.35
C PHE A 140 -3.17 -5.64 -5.41
N GLN A 141 -4.19 -6.15 -6.09
CA GLN A 141 -5.01 -5.41 -7.04
C GLN A 141 -6.48 -5.79 -6.83
N PRO A 142 -7.35 -4.89 -6.37
CA PRO A 142 -8.78 -5.15 -6.38
C PRO A 142 -9.23 -5.18 -7.85
N SER A 143 -9.95 -6.24 -8.21
CA SER A 143 -10.33 -6.59 -9.58
C SER A 143 -10.76 -5.40 -10.44
N GLY A 144 -9.93 -5.03 -11.44
CA GLY A 144 -10.40 -4.19 -12.56
C GLY A 144 -9.55 -3.00 -13.00
N HIS A 145 -8.34 -2.75 -12.48
CA HIS A 145 -7.54 -1.66 -13.06
C HIS A 145 -7.00 -2.05 -14.45
N PRO A 146 -7.33 -1.30 -15.52
CA PRO A 146 -7.06 -1.68 -16.92
C PRO A 146 -5.58 -1.59 -17.33
N ARG A 147 -4.68 -1.19 -16.42
CA ARG A 147 -3.23 -1.23 -16.64
C ARG A 147 -2.64 -2.54 -16.13
N THR A 148 -3.07 -3.65 -16.72
CA THR A 148 -2.29 -4.92 -16.74
C THR A 148 -1.07 -4.80 -17.67
N GLN A 149 -0.39 -3.66 -17.69
CA GLN A 149 0.80 -3.45 -18.51
C GLN A 149 2.01 -3.39 -17.59
N GLN A 150 2.52 -4.60 -17.35
CA GLN A 150 3.69 -4.93 -16.54
C GLN A 150 3.53 -4.76 -15.01
N PRO A 151 4.05 -5.72 -14.23
CA PRO A 151 4.22 -5.50 -12.80
C PRO A 151 5.20 -4.33 -12.55
N PHE A 152 4.95 -3.55 -11.49
CA PHE A 152 5.93 -2.58 -10.97
C PHE A 152 7.23 -3.23 -10.47
N GLY A 153 7.28 -4.57 -10.43
CA GLY A 153 8.48 -5.31 -10.11
C GLY A 153 9.09 -6.05 -11.30
N SER A 154 10.41 -6.21 -11.27
CA SER A 154 11.17 -6.99 -12.23
C SER A 154 11.38 -8.40 -11.69
N SER A 155 11.18 -9.42 -12.53
CA SER A 155 11.70 -10.77 -12.27
C SER A 155 12.98 -10.95 -13.08
N ARG A 156 14.11 -11.23 -12.42
CA ARG A 156 15.33 -11.70 -13.10
C ARG A 156 15.56 -13.18 -12.79
N LEU A 157 15.75 -13.98 -13.83
CA LEU A 157 16.29 -15.35 -13.77
C LEU A 157 15.55 -16.29 -12.79
N GLY A 158 14.21 -16.37 -12.87
CA GLY A 158 13.41 -17.32 -12.09
C GLY A 158 13.30 -17.03 -10.59
N ARG A 159 13.66 -15.82 -10.13
CA ARG A 159 13.68 -15.41 -8.71
C ARG A 159 12.51 -14.50 -8.32
N LYS A 160 12.33 -14.33 -7.00
CA LYS A 160 11.36 -13.41 -6.36
C LYS A 160 11.38 -12.02 -7.03
N ARG A 161 10.22 -11.39 -7.14
CA ARG A 161 10.03 -10.11 -7.83
C ARG A 161 10.59 -8.97 -6.97
N THR A 162 11.31 -8.04 -7.59
CA THR A 162 11.93 -6.88 -6.90
C THR A 162 11.37 -5.58 -7.43
N VAL A 163 11.32 -4.54 -6.61
CA VAL A 163 10.80 -3.21 -7.01
C VAL A 163 11.73 -2.55 -8.05
N ARG A 164 11.23 -1.62 -8.87
CA ARG A 164 12.07 -0.87 -9.83
C ARG A 164 13.08 0.06 -9.13
N PRO A 165 14.25 0.35 -9.73
CA PRO A 165 15.33 1.10 -9.08
C PRO A 165 14.96 2.46 -8.48
N PRO A 166 14.16 3.33 -9.13
CA PRO A 166 13.76 4.61 -8.54
C PRO A 166 12.99 4.45 -7.22
N LEU A 167 12.12 3.44 -7.16
CA LEU A 167 11.34 3.10 -5.96
C LEU A 167 12.25 2.52 -4.86
N ILE A 168 13.23 1.67 -5.22
CA ILE A 168 14.22 1.14 -4.27
C ILE A 168 14.98 2.30 -3.59
N SER A 169 15.44 3.28 -4.35
CA SER A 169 16.15 4.43 -3.81
C SER A 169 15.28 5.26 -2.85
N ALA A 170 14.00 5.44 -3.16
CA ALA A 170 13.06 6.10 -2.26
C ALA A 170 12.85 5.32 -0.97
N LEU A 171 12.56 4.02 -1.06
CA LEU A 171 12.35 3.14 0.10
C LEU A 171 13.58 3.06 1.00
N ASN A 172 14.78 2.95 0.43
CA ASN A 172 16.02 2.93 1.21
C ASN A 172 16.25 4.23 1.99
N ARG A 173 15.91 5.39 1.39
CA ARG A 173 15.99 6.68 2.11
C ARG A 173 14.99 6.74 3.26
N LEU A 174 13.75 6.32 3.02
CA LEU A 174 12.72 6.31 4.05
C LEU A 174 13.06 5.35 5.20
N ALA A 175 13.58 4.16 4.88
CA ALA A 175 13.99 3.20 5.89
C ALA A 175 15.13 3.76 6.76
N ALA A 176 16.15 4.35 6.15
CA ALA A 176 17.25 4.98 6.90
C ALA A 176 16.78 6.16 7.78
N GLN A 177 15.74 6.89 7.36
CA GLN A 177 15.14 7.94 8.18
C GLN A 177 14.37 7.38 9.38
N ALA A 178 13.62 6.30 9.19
CA ALA A 178 12.91 5.62 10.26
C ALA A 178 13.88 5.07 11.31
N ASP A 179 14.98 4.44 10.88
CA ASP A 179 16.03 3.92 11.75
C ASP A 179 16.73 5.04 12.53
N GLY A 180 16.88 6.22 11.93
CA GLY A 180 17.49 7.40 12.56
C GLY A 180 16.60 8.16 13.56
N HIS A 181 15.28 7.90 13.57
CA HIS A 181 14.33 8.48 14.53
C HIS A 181 14.05 7.56 15.73
N ALA A 182 14.56 6.33 15.72
CA ALA A 182 14.56 5.43 16.86
C ALA A 182 15.74 5.76 17.81
N THR A 183 15.67 6.91 18.48
CA THR A 183 16.58 7.30 19.58
C THR A 183 15.80 7.73 20.80
#